data_AF-A0A915Z1E1-F1
#
_entry.id   AF-A0A915Z1E1-F1
#
_cell.length_a   1.000
_cell.length_b   1.000
_cell.length_c   1.000
_cell.angle_alpha   90.00
_cell.angle_beta   90.00
_cell.angle_gamma   90.00
#
_symmetry.space_group_name_H-M   'P 1'
#
loop_
_entity.id
_entity.type
_entity.pdbx_description
1 polymer ?
#
loop_
_entity_poly.entity_id
_entity_poly.type
_entity_poly.pdbx_seq_one_letter_code
_entity_poly.pdbx_strand_id
1 'polypeptide(L)'
;MQGHIALNCLKVSPEVKSLFLEKVKNNGHLGYNKKIKISHNQPKIDEIFDSIKIDQAKIEMANRAIVKFFACCGIPFHIIENPFFIDFLRTSLTEDMLNAEISHVITEINLKLNNEKNLTLDT
;
A
#
# COMPACT_ATOMS: atom_id res chain seq x y z
N MET A 1 8.63 -30.05 3.31
CA MET A 1 9.96 -30.04 2.65
C MET A 1 10.63 -31.41 2.65
N GLN A 2 10.92 -32.02 3.81
CA GLN A 2 11.69 -33.28 3.91
C GLN A 2 11.09 -34.46 3.11
N GLY A 3 9.80 -34.74 3.23
CA GLY A 3 9.21 -35.83 2.45
C GLY A 3 9.01 -35.51 0.95
N HIS A 4 9.02 -34.23 0.53
CA HIS A 4 9.13 -33.90 -0.90
C HIS A 4 10.51 -34.29 -1.44
N ILE A 5 11.59 -34.01 -0.71
CA ILE A 5 12.96 -34.41 -1.08
C ILE A 5 13.08 -35.94 -1.11
N ALA A 6 12.53 -36.63 -0.11
CA ALA A 6 12.60 -38.08 -0.02
C ALA A 6 11.81 -38.81 -1.12
N LEU A 7 10.62 -38.32 -1.51
CA LEU A 7 9.69 -39.07 -2.36
C LEU A 7 9.47 -38.46 -3.74
N ASN A 8 9.36 -37.13 -3.83
CA ASN A 8 8.79 -36.44 -5.00
C ASN A 8 9.81 -35.63 -5.81
N CYS A 9 11.00 -35.35 -5.28
CA CYS A 9 12.02 -34.58 -5.98
C CYS A 9 12.80 -35.47 -6.98
N LEU A 10 12.84 -35.04 -8.24
CA LEU A 10 13.53 -35.74 -9.34
C LEU A 10 14.98 -35.26 -9.55
N LYS A 11 15.34 -34.09 -9.02
CA LYS A 11 16.66 -33.44 -9.23
C LYS A 11 17.65 -33.67 -8.07
N VAL A 12 17.45 -34.71 -7.27
CA VAL A 12 18.25 -34.98 -6.08
C VAL A 12 19.08 -36.26 -6.24
N SER A 13 20.30 -36.27 -5.68
CA SER A 13 21.16 -37.45 -5.74
C SER A 13 20.59 -38.61 -4.89
N PRO A 14 20.88 -39.87 -5.24
CA PRO A 14 20.35 -41.04 -4.53
C PRO A 14 20.72 -41.08 -3.04
N GLU A 15 21.93 -40.63 -2.70
CA GLU A 15 22.46 -40.59 -1.33
C GLU A 15 21.66 -39.63 -0.45
N VAL A 16 21.39 -38.42 -0.95
CA VAL A 16 20.57 -37.43 -0.26
C VAL A 16 19.14 -37.94 -0.12
N LYS A 17 18.62 -38.60 -1.16
CA LYS A 17 17.27 -39.19 -1.13
C LYS A 17 17.15 -40.28 -0.04
N SER A 18 18.15 -41.16 0.08
CA SER A 18 18.23 -42.21 1.11
C SER A 18 18.29 -41.64 2.53
N LEU A 19 19.14 -40.62 2.76
CA LEU A 19 19.27 -39.94 4.04
C LEU A 19 17.95 -39.32 4.50
N PHE A 20 17.22 -38.67 3.59
CA PHE A 20 15.92 -38.10 3.91
C PHE A 20 14.83 -39.15 4.06
N LEU A 21 14.92 -40.29 3.35
CA LEU A 21 14.01 -41.43 3.53
C LEU A 21 14.14 -42.03 4.95
N GLU A 22 15.36 -42.16 5.44
CA GLU A 22 15.64 -42.69 6.78
C GLU A 22 15.12 -41.73 7.87
N LYS A 23 15.38 -40.43 7.72
CA LYS A 23 14.82 -39.39 8.61
C LYS A 23 13.29 -39.39 8.62
N VAL A 24 12.68 -39.57 7.45
CA VAL A 24 11.22 -39.71 7.26
C VAL A 24 10.68 -40.94 7.98
N LYS A 25 11.38 -42.09 7.88
CA LYS A 25 11.00 -43.36 8.53
C LYS A 25 11.11 -43.28 10.05
N ASN A 26 12.18 -42.67 10.57
CA ASN A 26 12.44 -42.57 12.00
C ASN A 26 11.54 -41.55 12.71
N ASN A 27 11.07 -40.51 12.00
CA ASN A 27 10.24 -39.46 12.59
C ASN A 27 8.74 -39.79 12.67
N GLY A 28 8.32 -41.03 12.39
CA GLY A 28 7.02 -41.61 12.78
C GLY A 28 5.73 -40.91 12.36
N HIS A 29 5.78 -39.77 11.66
CA HIS A 29 4.59 -38.95 11.42
C HIS A 29 4.73 -38.09 10.17
N LEU A 30 4.90 -38.72 9.00
CA LEU A 30 4.45 -38.08 7.77
C LEU A 30 2.97 -38.34 7.60
N GLY A 31 2.20 -37.51 8.29
CA GLY A 31 0.78 -37.30 8.04
C GLY A 31 0.56 -36.69 6.66
N TYR A 32 0.89 -37.42 5.60
CA TYR A 32 0.44 -37.15 4.24
C TYR A 32 -1.02 -37.56 4.11
N ASN A 33 -1.88 -36.85 4.84
CA ASN A 33 -3.32 -36.75 4.63
C ASN A 33 -3.96 -35.68 5.52
N LYS A 34 -3.17 -34.85 6.23
CA LYS A 34 -3.70 -33.58 6.70
C LYS A 34 -3.69 -32.65 5.51
N LYS A 35 -4.80 -32.65 4.73
CA LYS A 35 -5.24 -31.43 4.08
C LYS A 35 -5.06 -30.36 5.13
N ILE A 36 -4.07 -29.48 4.95
CA ILE A 36 -3.97 -28.28 5.76
C ILE A 36 -5.37 -27.68 5.61
N LYS A 37 -6.16 -27.67 6.69
CA LYS A 37 -7.33 -26.83 6.75
C LYS A 37 -6.75 -25.44 6.64
N ILE A 38 -6.61 -24.95 5.41
CA ILE A 38 -6.43 -23.54 5.14
C ILE A 38 -7.63 -22.95 5.85
N SER A 39 -7.36 -22.26 6.96
CA SER A 39 -8.39 -21.52 7.65
C SER A 39 -9.10 -20.71 6.58
N HIS A 40 -10.39 -20.95 6.38
CA HIS A 40 -11.19 -20.27 5.35
C HIS A 40 -11.31 -18.74 5.61
N ASN A 41 -10.54 -18.20 6.56
CA ASN A 41 -10.46 -16.81 6.95
C ASN A 41 -9.22 -16.09 6.42
N GLN A 42 -8.48 -16.65 5.45
CA GLN A 42 -7.50 -15.81 4.74
C GLN A 42 -8.26 -14.90 3.78
N PRO A 43 -8.33 -13.57 4.02
CA PRO A 43 -8.97 -12.67 3.08
C PRO A 43 -8.21 -12.73 1.76
N LYS A 44 -8.96 -12.70 0.66
CA LYS A 44 -8.33 -12.67 -0.65
C LYS A 44 -7.61 -11.32 -0.84
N ILE A 45 -6.58 -11.31 -1.70
CA ILE A 45 -5.77 -10.11 -1.95
C ILE A 45 -6.64 -8.93 -2.40
N ASP A 46 -7.69 -9.19 -3.18
CA ASP A 46 -8.69 -8.24 -3.66
C ASP A 46 -9.63 -7.70 -2.57
N GLU A 47 -9.74 -8.35 -1.41
CA GLU A 47 -10.53 -7.85 -0.27
C GLU A 47 -9.78 -6.79 0.55
N ILE A 48 -8.44 -6.68 0.38
CA ILE A 48 -7.60 -5.68 1.04
C ILE A 48 -7.61 -4.36 0.27
N PHE A 49 -7.87 -4.41 -1.04
CA PHE A 49 -7.95 -3.20 -1.85
C PHE A 49 -9.36 -2.63 -1.75
N ASP A 50 -9.44 -1.35 -1.37
CA ASP A 50 -10.68 -0.59 -1.54
C ASP A 50 -11.18 -0.78 -2.97
N SER A 51 -12.48 -1.07 -3.08
CA SER A 51 -13.14 -1.23 -4.38
C SER A 51 -12.74 -0.08 -5.31
N ILE A 52 -12.18 -0.43 -6.47
CA ILE A 52 -11.85 0.51 -7.56
C ILE A 52 -13.10 1.31 -8.00
N LYS A 53 -14.31 0.82 -7.68
CA LYS A 53 -15.55 1.56 -7.91
C LYS A 53 -15.65 2.71 -6.92
N ILE A 54 -15.46 3.92 -7.44
CA ILE A 54 -15.76 5.16 -6.75
C ILE A 54 -17.28 5.23 -6.56
N ASP A 55 -17.71 5.48 -5.34
CA ASP A 55 -19.12 5.66 -5.02
C ASP A 55 -19.73 6.85 -5.78
N GLN A 56 -21.01 6.73 -6.16
CA GLN A 56 -21.70 7.75 -6.95
C GLN A 56 -21.74 9.11 -6.23
N ALA A 57 -21.89 9.13 -4.91
CA ALA A 57 -21.89 10.40 -4.16
C ALA A 57 -20.51 11.07 -4.19
N LYS A 58 -19.42 10.29 -4.19
CA LYS A 58 -18.05 10.82 -4.35
C LYS A 58 -17.85 11.41 -5.75
N ILE A 59 -18.37 10.76 -6.79
CA ILE A 59 -18.33 11.27 -8.17
C ILE A 59 -19.06 12.61 -8.27
N GLU A 60 -20.28 12.70 -7.71
CA GLU A 60 -21.07 13.93 -7.71
C GLU A 60 -20.40 15.06 -6.93
N MET A 61 -19.80 14.73 -5.78
CA MET A 61 -19.05 15.69 -4.99
C MET A 61 -17.83 16.22 -5.76
N ALA A 62 -17.09 15.35 -6.43
CA ALA A 62 -15.94 15.73 -7.26
C ALA A 62 -16.38 16.61 -8.44
N ASN A 63 -17.42 16.23 -9.17
CA ASN A 63 -17.97 17.03 -10.27
C ASN A 63 -18.39 18.43 -9.81
N ARG A 64 -19.07 18.53 -8.66
CA ARG A 64 -19.48 19.82 -8.09
C ARG A 64 -18.28 20.67 -7.69
N ALA A 65 -17.24 20.07 -7.12
CA ALA A 65 -16.02 20.78 -6.75
C ALA A 65 -15.27 21.30 -7.98
N ILE A 66 -15.14 20.48 -9.03
CA ILE A 66 -14.53 20.86 -10.30
C ILE A 66 -15.29 22.02 -10.92
N VAL A 67 -16.62 21.92 -11.08
CA VAL A 67 -17.42 23.00 -11.67
C VAL A 67 -17.25 24.31 -10.89
N LYS A 68 -17.25 24.26 -9.55
CA LYS A 68 -17.00 25.45 -8.72
C LYS A 68 -15.61 26.03 -8.94
N PHE A 69 -14.58 25.20 -9.01
CA PHE A 69 -13.22 25.66 -9.27
C PHE A 69 -13.13 26.41 -10.60
N PHE A 70 -13.64 25.82 -11.68
CA PHE A 70 -13.62 26.46 -13.00
C PHE A 70 -14.43 27.76 -13.03
N ALA A 71 -15.62 27.77 -12.41
CA ALA A 71 -16.47 28.95 -12.34
C ALA A 71 -15.87 30.08 -11.48
N CYS A 72 -15.38 29.77 -10.28
CA CYS A 72 -14.83 30.75 -9.36
C CYS A 72 -13.47 31.29 -9.80
N CYS A 73 -12.65 30.46 -10.44
CA CYS A 73 -11.32 30.85 -10.94
C CYS A 73 -11.35 31.39 -12.38
N GLY A 74 -12.50 31.40 -13.06
CA GLY A 74 -12.63 31.88 -14.43
C GLY A 74 -11.86 31.04 -15.44
N ILE A 75 -11.67 29.74 -15.15
CA ILE A 75 -10.89 28.84 -15.98
C ILE A 75 -11.79 28.28 -17.08
N PRO A 76 -11.37 28.28 -18.36
CA PRO A 76 -12.12 27.65 -19.43
C PRO A 76 -12.21 26.12 -19.26
N PHE A 77 -13.41 25.55 -19.42
CA PHE A 77 -13.63 24.10 -19.27
C PHE A 77 -12.83 23.26 -20.27
N HIS A 78 -12.50 23.77 -21.45
CA HIS A 78 -11.70 23.03 -22.45
C HIS A 78 -10.30 22.65 -21.94
N ILE A 79 -9.81 23.27 -20.87
CA ILE A 79 -8.51 22.94 -20.26
C ILE A 79 -8.55 21.57 -19.59
N ILE A 80 -9.73 21.07 -19.17
CA ILE A 80 -9.83 19.79 -18.47
C ILE A 80 -9.40 18.58 -19.32
N GLU A 81 -9.54 18.68 -20.64
CA GLU A 81 -9.15 17.64 -21.59
C GLU A 81 -7.67 17.73 -21.98
N ASN A 82 -6.98 18.80 -21.56
CA ASN A 82 -5.58 18.97 -21.85
C ASN A 82 -4.74 17.95 -21.06
N PRO A 83 -3.90 17.13 -21.71
CA PRO A 83 -3.05 16.15 -21.02
C PRO A 83 -2.18 16.76 -19.91
N PHE A 84 -1.66 17.97 -20.11
CA PHE A 84 -0.87 18.67 -19.08
C PHE A 84 -1.69 18.99 -17.84
N PHE A 85 -2.97 19.31 -18.00
CA PHE A 85 -3.86 19.59 -16.88
C PHE A 85 -4.22 18.31 -16.12
N ILE A 86 -4.42 17.20 -16.85
CA ILE A 86 -4.66 15.89 -16.24
C ILE A 86 -3.43 15.43 -15.45
N ASP A 87 -2.24 15.56 -16.03
CA ASP A 87 -0.98 15.22 -15.36
C ASP A 87 -0.70 16.13 -14.16
N PHE A 88 -1.02 17.44 -14.29
CA PHE A 88 -0.96 18.38 -13.18
C PHE A 88 -1.87 17.96 -12.02
N LEU A 89 -3.12 17.56 -12.28
CA LEU A 89 -4.01 17.07 -11.23
C LEU A 89 -3.48 15.78 -10.58
N ARG A 90 -2.92 14.85 -11.37
CA ARG A 90 -2.32 13.62 -10.83
C ARG A 90 -1.11 13.88 -9.93
N THR A 91 -0.27 14.83 -10.31
CA THR A 91 0.99 15.18 -9.61
C THR A 91 0.77 16.14 -8.44
N SER A 92 -0.22 17.02 -8.52
CA SER A 92 -0.53 17.98 -7.46
C SER A 92 -1.42 17.38 -6.37
N LEU A 93 -2.22 16.36 -6.72
CA LEU A 93 -3.00 15.59 -5.76
C LEU A 93 -2.22 14.40 -5.17
N THR A 94 -0.98 14.19 -5.60
CA THR A 94 -0.14 13.17 -4.96
C THR A 94 0.24 13.66 -3.57
N GLU A 95 0.13 12.74 -2.61
CA GLU A 95 0.40 12.97 -1.19
C GLU A 95 1.72 13.71 -0.96
N ASP A 96 2.71 13.49 -1.83
CA ASP A 96 4.06 14.06 -1.74
C ASP A 96 4.09 15.59 -1.75
N MET A 97 3.33 16.27 -2.62
CA MET A 97 3.33 17.74 -2.68
C MET A 97 2.63 18.35 -1.46
N LEU A 98 1.50 17.75 -1.04
CA LEU A 98 0.79 18.18 0.16
C LEU A 98 1.62 17.91 1.43
N ASN A 99 2.27 16.76 1.52
CA ASN A 99 3.14 16.40 2.64
C ASN A 99 4.40 17.27 2.69
N ALA A 100 4.95 17.65 1.55
CA ALA A 100 6.07 18.60 1.47
C ALA A 100 5.64 19.98 1.99
N GLU A 101 4.49 20.48 1.56
CA GLU A 101 3.97 21.79 2.00
C GLU A 101 3.61 21.78 3.49
N ILE A 102 2.96 20.73 3.97
CA ILE A 102 2.66 20.53 5.39
C ILE A 102 3.97 20.51 6.20
N SER A 103 4.99 19.77 5.74
CA SER A 103 6.29 19.71 6.41
C SER A 103 6.99 21.07 6.44
N HIS A 104 6.88 21.84 5.36
CA HIS A 104 7.42 23.20 5.29
C HIS A 104 6.75 24.12 6.32
N VAL A 105 5.41 24.15 6.34
CA VAL A 105 4.63 24.94 7.30
C VAL A 105 4.92 24.55 8.75
N ILE A 106 4.99 23.25 9.05
CA ILE A 106 5.34 22.75 10.39
C ILE A 106 6.74 23.22 10.79
N THR A 107 7.70 23.14 9.88
CA THR A 107 9.08 23.58 10.14
C THR A 107 9.12 25.07 10.45
N GLU A 108 8.40 25.89 9.68
CA GLU A 108 8.35 27.33 9.89
C GLU A 108 7.68 27.71 11.21
N ILE A 109 6.58 27.04 11.58
CA ILE A 109 5.93 27.21 12.89
C ILE A 109 6.91 26.88 14.02
N ASN A 110 7.61 25.75 13.92
CA ASN A 110 8.58 25.34 14.93
C ASN A 110 9.76 26.32 15.06
N LEU A 111 10.23 26.89 13.95
CA LEU A 111 11.26 27.94 13.97
C LEU A 111 10.76 29.18 14.70
N LYS A 112 9.53 29.64 14.41
CA LYS A 112 8.92 30.79 15.09
C LYS A 112 8.77 30.52 16.59
N LEU A 113 8.25 29.35 16.99
CA LEU A 113 8.11 28.96 18.40
C LEU A 113 9.45 28.85 19.13
N ASN A 114 10.49 28.32 18.48
CA ASN A 114 11.82 28.24 19.08
C ASN A 114 12.48 29.62 19.23
N ASN A 115 12.21 30.54 18.31
CA ASN A 115 12.66 31.93 18.42
C ASN A 115 11.92 32.67 19.55
N GLU A 116 10.64 32.37 19.78
CA GLU A 116 9.85 32.95 20.88
C GLU A 116 10.22 32.40 22.26
N LYS A 117 10.72 31.16 22.37
CA LYS A 117 11.25 30.61 23.64
C LYS A 117 12.49 31.32 24.16
N ASN A 118 13.17 32.11 23.32
CA ASN A 118 14.28 32.97 23.75
C ASN A 118 13.80 34.32 24.34
N LEU A 119 12.49 34.53 24.48
CA LEU A 119 11.85 35.71 25.09
C LEU A 119 11.15 35.40 26.42
N THR A 120 11.26 34.18 26.97
CA THR A 120 10.88 33.98 28.38
C THR A 120 11.85 34.77 29.25
N LEU A 121 11.33 35.82 29.89
CA LEU A 121 12.05 36.59 30.91
C LEU A 121 12.63 35.62 31.94
N ASP A 122 13.95 35.58 32.05
CA ASP A 122 14.65 34.95 33.17
C ASP A 122 14.10 35.59 34.47
N THR A 123 13.25 34.85 35.18
CA THR A 123 12.84 35.14 36.57
C THR A 123 13.88 34.64 37.55
#